data_AF-A0A976DXF6-F1
#
_entry.id   AF-A0A976DXF6-F1
#
_cell.length_a   1.000
_cell.length_b   1.000
_cell.length_c   1.000
_cell.angle_alpha   90.00
_cell.angle_beta   90.00
_cell.angle_gamma   90.00
#
_symmetry.space_group_name_H-M   'P 1'
#
loop_
_entity.id
_entity.type
_entity.pdbx_description
1 polymer ?
#
loop_
_entity_poly.entity_id
_entity_poly.type
_entity_poly.pdbx_seq_one_letter_code
_entity_poly.pdbx_strand_id
1 'polypeptide(L)'
;MFDLPALAAALEAQGRVARVVIAGVEGSSPREVGAAMLVWQDGQSGTIGGGALEFEAAAKARGVLAGGGRVVERVALGPSLGQCCGGAVVLWTEVFDGLPVAEAGVIARGPGTMPLAVKRVLA
;
A
#
# COMPACT_ATOMS: atom_id res chain seq x y z
N MET A 1 9.10 5.40 3.11
CA MET A 1 8.80 6.79 2.68
C MET A 1 7.93 6.72 1.42
N PHE A 2 7.05 7.69 1.15
CA PHE A 2 6.23 7.67 -0.07
C PHE A 2 7.08 8.12 -1.27
N ASP A 3 7.41 7.18 -2.13
CA ASP A 3 8.23 7.41 -3.32
C ASP A 3 7.37 7.95 -4.47
N LEU A 4 7.26 9.27 -4.54
CA LEU A 4 6.57 9.98 -5.61
C LEU A 4 7.19 9.72 -6.99
N PRO A 5 8.53 9.81 -7.16
CA PRO A 5 9.16 9.49 -8.44
C PRO A 5 8.85 8.08 -8.95
N ALA A 6 8.92 7.06 -8.10
CA ALA A 6 8.60 5.70 -8.50
C ALA A 6 7.13 5.53 -8.89
N LEU A 7 6.21 6.17 -8.17
CA LEU A 7 4.80 6.17 -8.53
C LEU A 7 4.56 6.88 -9.86
N ALA A 8 5.22 8.02 -10.09
CA ALA A 8 5.11 8.78 -11.35
C ALA A 8 5.56 7.93 -12.54
N ALA A 9 6.74 7.32 -12.45
CA ALA A 9 7.27 6.46 -13.51
C ALA A 9 6.34 5.25 -13.78
N ALA A 10 5.78 4.64 -12.73
CA ALA A 10 4.85 3.53 -12.88
C ALA A 10 3.52 3.99 -13.53
N LEU A 11 2.99 5.16 -13.17
CA LEU A 11 1.79 5.72 -13.77
C LEU A 11 2.00 6.09 -15.23
N GLU A 12 3.15 6.68 -15.57
CA GLU A 12 3.50 6.99 -16.97
C GLU A 12 3.57 5.73 -17.83
N ALA A 13 4.13 4.64 -17.29
CA ALA A 13 4.29 3.39 -18.03
C ALA A 13 3.00 2.55 -18.10
N GLN A 14 2.17 2.56 -17.04
CA GLN A 14 1.07 1.61 -16.87
C GLN A 14 -0.32 2.25 -16.88
N GLY A 15 -0.41 3.59 -16.79
CA GLY A 15 -1.65 4.36 -16.70
C GLY A 15 -2.35 4.26 -15.35
N ARG A 16 -2.41 3.07 -14.76
CA ARG A 16 -3.11 2.80 -13.49
C ARG A 16 -2.31 1.85 -12.61
N VAL A 17 -2.12 2.25 -11.35
CA VAL A 17 -1.24 1.55 -10.41
C VAL A 17 -1.89 1.46 -9.03
N ALA A 18 -1.80 0.27 -8.42
CA ALA A 18 -2.18 0.06 -7.03
C ALA A 18 -0.91 0.08 -6.17
N ARG A 19 -0.92 0.86 -5.10
CA ARG A 19 0.11 0.84 -4.08
C ARG A 19 -0.38 0.04 -2.89
N VAL A 20 0.35 -1.02 -2.54
CA VAL A 20 0.15 -1.79 -1.31
C VAL A 20 1.22 -1.38 -0.30
N VAL A 21 0.83 -1.01 0.92
CA VAL A 21 1.77 -0.65 1.99
C VAL A 21 1.43 -1.37 3.29
N ILE A 22 2.46 -1.77 4.05
CA ILE A 22 2.29 -2.14 5.45
C ILE A 22 1.97 -0.89 6.26
N ALA A 23 0.70 -0.72 6.62
CA ALA A 23 0.20 0.39 7.42
C ALA A 23 0.33 0.12 8.93
N GLY A 24 0.48 -1.14 9.34
CA GLY A 24 0.63 -1.54 10.74
C GLY A 24 1.20 -2.95 10.87
N VAL A 25 1.80 -3.22 12.03
CA VAL A 25 2.39 -4.52 12.39
C VAL A 25 1.95 -4.86 13.81
N GLU A 26 1.65 -6.13 14.05
CA GLU A 26 1.44 -6.71 15.37
C GLU A 26 2.33 -7.96 15.51
N GLY A 27 3.26 -7.97 16.47
CA GLY A 27 4.25 -9.03 16.60
C GLY A 27 5.31 -9.01 15.49
N SER A 28 5.85 -10.20 15.15
CA SER A 28 6.91 -10.33 14.14
C SER A 28 6.38 -10.22 12.72
N SER A 29 7.06 -9.45 11.87
CA SER A 29 6.74 -9.29 10.45
C SER A 29 8.01 -9.29 9.59
N PRO A 30 7.91 -9.67 8.30
CA PRO A 30 9.07 -9.71 7.40
C PRO A 30 9.59 -8.33 7.02
N ARG A 31 8.75 -7.28 7.09
CA ARG A 31 9.08 -5.89 6.79
C ARG A 31 8.35 -4.93 7.71
N GLU A 32 8.96 -3.78 7.92
CA GLU A 32 8.48 -2.71 8.76
C GLU A 32 7.31 -1.91 8.16
N VAL A 33 6.60 -1.18 9.02
CA VAL A 33 5.58 -0.20 8.61
C VAL A 33 6.18 0.78 7.61
N GLY A 34 5.48 0.99 6.50
CA GLY A 34 5.90 1.86 5.41
C GLY A 34 6.58 1.12 4.24
N ALA A 35 6.96 -0.15 4.41
CA ALA A 35 7.34 -1.00 3.28
C ALA A 35 6.17 -1.11 2.29
N ALA A 36 6.45 -0.97 1.00
CA ALA A 36 5.43 -0.86 -0.02
C ALA A 36 5.85 -1.53 -1.34
N MET A 37 4.85 -1.91 -2.12
CA MET A 37 4.99 -2.33 -3.51
C MET A 37 3.94 -1.64 -4.38
N LEU A 38 4.27 -1.46 -5.64
CA LEU A 38 3.39 -1.02 -6.73
C LEU A 38 2.97 -2.24 -7.53
N VAL A 39 1.69 -2.33 -7.89
CA VAL A 39 1.10 -3.42 -8.64
C VAL A 39 0.28 -2.84 -9.78
N TRP A 40 0.43 -3.40 -10.98
CA TRP A 40 -0.38 -3.10 -12.15
C TRP A 40 -0.90 -4.42 -12.75
N GLN A 41 -1.51 -4.38 -13.93
CA GLN A 41 -2.27 -5.51 -14.46
C GLN A 41 -1.43 -6.78 -14.62
N ASP A 42 -0.19 -6.66 -15.09
CA ASP A 42 0.69 -7.78 -15.46
C ASP A 42 2.04 -7.77 -14.73
N GLY A 43 2.25 -6.86 -13.78
CA GLY A 43 3.52 -6.75 -13.05
C GLY A 43 3.44 -6.03 -11.71
N GLN A 44 4.60 -5.94 -11.06
CA GLN A 44 4.79 -5.28 -9.78
C GLN A 44 6.23 -4.77 -9.58
N SER A 45 6.42 -3.83 -8.66
CA SER A 45 7.73 -3.30 -8.25
C SER A 45 7.75 -3.00 -6.75
N GLY A 46 8.90 -3.18 -6.09
CA GLY A 46 9.01 -3.07 -4.63
C GLY A 46 8.61 -4.36 -3.90
N THR A 47 8.68 -4.33 -2.57
CA THR A 47 8.53 -5.51 -1.71
C THR A 47 7.94 -5.15 -0.36
N ILE A 48 7.02 -5.99 0.14
CA ILE A 48 6.42 -5.92 1.47
C ILE A 48 6.78 -7.13 2.35
N GLY A 49 7.62 -8.05 1.88
CA GLY A 49 8.13 -9.15 2.72
C GLY A 49 8.47 -10.47 2.04
N GLY A 50 8.36 -10.54 0.72
CA GLY A 50 8.58 -11.77 -0.04
C GLY A 50 7.44 -12.79 0.09
N GLY A 51 7.61 -13.90 -0.65
CA GLY A 51 6.84 -15.13 -0.45
C GLY A 51 5.32 -15.00 -0.65
N ALA A 52 4.56 -15.72 0.18
CA ALA A 52 3.11 -15.82 0.05
C ALA A 52 2.38 -14.49 0.31
N LEU A 53 2.86 -13.66 1.25
CA LEU A 53 2.25 -12.36 1.54
C LEU A 53 2.21 -11.47 0.29
N GLU A 54 3.34 -11.37 -0.41
CA GLU A 54 3.43 -10.55 -1.62
C GLU A 54 2.56 -11.10 -2.75
N PHE A 55 2.59 -12.41 -2.95
CA PHE A 55 1.80 -13.04 -4.00
C PHE A 55 0.30 -12.80 -3.81
N GLU A 56 -0.21 -13.02 -2.59
CA GLU A 56 -1.62 -12.80 -2.26
C GLU A 56 -1.99 -11.31 -2.32
N ALA A 57 -1.14 -10.44 -1.77
CA ALA A 57 -1.38 -9.00 -1.80
C ALA A 57 -1.42 -8.46 -3.23
N ALA A 58 -0.55 -8.95 -4.12
CA ALA A 58 -0.55 -8.56 -5.53
C ALA A 58 -1.80 -9.08 -6.27
N ALA A 59 -2.23 -10.31 -6.01
CA ALA A 59 -3.47 -10.85 -6.57
C ALA A 59 -4.70 -10.03 -6.14
N LYS A 60 -4.80 -9.69 -4.84
CA LYS A 60 -5.87 -8.84 -4.32
C LYS A 60 -5.81 -7.41 -4.89
N ALA A 61 -4.62 -6.82 -4.94
CA ALA A 61 -4.42 -5.49 -5.50
C ALA A 61 -4.86 -5.41 -6.96
N ARG A 62 -4.61 -6.46 -7.77
CA ARG A 62 -5.14 -6.56 -9.14
C ARG A 62 -6.68 -6.61 -9.20
N GLY A 63 -7.33 -7.24 -8.24
CA GLY A 63 -8.78 -7.17 -8.10
C GLY A 63 -9.27 -5.74 -7.79
N VAL A 64 -8.57 -5.02 -6.91
CA VAL A 64 -8.89 -3.62 -6.55
C VAL A 64 -8.63 -2.67 -7.72
N LEU A 65 -7.60 -2.90 -8.53
CA LEU A 65 -7.32 -2.10 -9.74
C LEU A 65 -8.56 -1.96 -10.63
N ALA A 66 -9.28 -3.06 -10.87
CA ALA A 66 -10.46 -3.07 -11.73
C ALA A 66 -11.64 -2.26 -11.17
N GLY A 67 -11.84 -2.26 -9.84
CA GLY A 67 -12.93 -1.53 -9.19
C GLY A 67 -12.57 -0.07 -8.83
N GLY A 68 -11.29 0.23 -8.65
CA GLY A 68 -10.82 1.46 -8.05
C GLY A 68 -11.05 1.51 -6.53
N GLY A 69 -10.46 2.52 -5.88
CA GLY A 69 -10.69 2.81 -4.47
C GLY A 69 -9.55 2.43 -3.54
N ARG A 70 -9.91 2.20 -2.27
CA ARG A 70 -8.97 1.97 -1.17
C ARG A 70 -9.46 0.79 -0.33
N VAL A 71 -8.56 -0.13 0.01
CA VAL A 71 -8.86 -1.31 0.83
C VAL A 71 -7.87 -1.40 1.96
N VAL A 72 -8.36 -1.64 3.17
CA VAL A 72 -7.53 -1.94 4.34
C VAL A 72 -7.86 -3.34 4.82
N GLU A 73 -6.86 -4.18 4.97
CA GLU A 73 -7.03 -5.57 5.42
C GLU A 73 -5.96 -5.94 6.45
N ARG A 74 -6.34 -6.81 7.40
CA ARG A 74 -5.40 -7.42 8.35
C ARG A 74 -5.07 -8.82 7.87
N VAL A 75 -3.78 -9.12 7.72
CA VAL A 75 -3.26 -10.41 7.26
C VAL A 75 -2.44 -11.04 8.38
N ALA A 76 -2.86 -12.21 8.86
CA ALA A 76 -2.08 -13.00 9.80
C ALA A 76 -0.91 -13.66 9.06
N LEU A 77 0.30 -13.54 9.60
CA LEU A 77 1.53 -14.07 9.01
C LEU A 77 1.87 -15.48 9.50
N GLY A 78 0.97 -16.10 10.25
CA GLY A 78 1.18 -17.42 10.84
C GLY A 78 1.27 -18.57 9.80
N PRO A 79 1.30 -19.83 10.29
CA PRO A 79 1.48 -21.02 9.44
C PRO A 79 0.47 -21.14 8.30
N SER A 80 -0.73 -20.58 8.47
CA SER A 80 -1.78 -20.53 7.45
C SER A 80 -1.36 -19.79 6.17
N LEU A 81 -0.38 -18.87 6.27
CA LEU A 81 0.21 -18.13 5.15
C LEU A 81 1.57 -18.73 4.72
N GLY A 82 1.94 -19.90 5.24
CA GLY A 82 3.22 -20.54 4.95
C GLY A 82 4.45 -19.77 5.44
N GLN A 83 4.30 -18.93 6.46
CA GLN A 83 5.36 -18.05 6.98
C GLN A 83 5.75 -18.41 8.41
N CYS A 84 7.00 -18.11 8.76
CA CYS A 84 7.55 -18.32 10.11
C CYS A 84 7.24 -17.16 11.07
N CYS A 85 6.79 -16.02 10.55
CA CYS A 85 6.47 -14.84 11.35
C CYS A 85 5.13 -15.04 12.09
N GLY A 86 5.13 -15.25 13.39
CA GLY A 86 3.89 -15.44 14.18
C GLY A 86 3.03 -14.18 14.39
N GLY A 87 3.25 -13.10 13.65
CA GLY A 87 2.55 -11.82 13.81
C GLY A 87 1.43 -11.59 12.79
N ALA A 88 1.04 -10.34 12.62
CA ALA A 88 0.08 -9.87 11.63
C ALA A 88 0.51 -8.51 11.06
N VAL A 89 0.09 -8.22 9.84
CA VAL A 89 0.26 -6.91 9.20
C VAL A 89 -1.10 -6.34 8.83
N VAL A 90 -1.20 -5.01 8.85
CA VAL A 90 -2.30 -4.28 8.23
C VAL A 90 -1.79 -3.78 6.88
N LEU A 91 -2.38 -4.28 5.80
CA LEU A 91 -2.11 -3.80 4.45
C LEU A 91 -3.12 -2.74 4.07
N TRP A 92 -2.62 -1.69 3.43
CA TRP A 92 -3.46 -0.67 2.82
C TRP A 92 -3.14 -0.57 1.33
N THR A 93 -4.16 -0.83 0.52
CA THR A 93 -4.11 -0.74 -0.93
C THR A 93 -4.81 0.53 -1.39
N GLU A 94 -4.14 1.33 -2.22
CA GLU A 94 -4.65 2.54 -2.84
C GLU A 94 -4.46 2.48 -4.36
N VAL A 95 -5.50 2.76 -5.14
CA VAL A 95 -5.40 2.85 -6.61
C VAL A 95 -5.19 4.30 -7.05
N PHE A 96 -4.26 4.48 -7.98
CA PHE A 96 -3.91 5.76 -8.59
C PHE A 96 -4.08 5.68 -10.11
N ASP A 97 -4.76 6.67 -10.67
CA ASP A 97 -4.85 6.96 -12.12
C ASP A 97 -4.02 8.21 -12.49
N GLY A 98 -3.36 8.80 -11.51
CA GLY A 98 -2.60 10.04 -11.62
C GLY A 98 -1.92 10.35 -10.30
N LEU A 99 -0.95 11.27 -10.33
CA LEU A 99 -0.23 11.63 -9.12
C LEU A 99 -1.16 12.33 -8.12
N PRO A 100 -1.05 12.01 -6.83
CA PRO A 100 -1.77 12.77 -5.81
C PRO A 100 -1.27 14.21 -5.78
N VAL A 101 -2.19 15.15 -5.72
CA VAL A 101 -1.89 16.58 -5.60
C VAL A 101 -1.51 16.88 -4.15
N ALA A 102 -0.37 17.55 -3.96
CA ALA A 102 0.04 18.04 -2.66
C ALA A 102 -0.69 19.35 -2.33
N GLU A 103 -1.26 19.44 -1.13
CA GLU A 103 -1.86 20.66 -0.58
C GLU A 103 -0.92 21.19 0.50
N ALA A 104 -0.52 22.46 0.40
CA ALA A 104 0.52 23.04 1.27
C ALA A 104 1.82 22.20 1.35
N GLY A 105 2.19 21.52 0.27
CA GLY A 105 3.36 20.62 0.22
C GLY A 105 3.16 19.27 0.92
N VAL A 106 1.95 18.96 1.37
CA VAL A 106 1.60 17.72 2.08
C VAL A 106 0.62 16.91 1.26
N ILE A 107 0.86 15.59 1.17
CA ILE A 107 -0.08 14.63 0.60
C ILE A 107 -0.70 13.85 1.76
N ALA A 108 -1.81 14.35 2.29
CA ALA A 108 -2.53 13.69 3.36
C ALA A 108 -3.29 12.48 2.80
N ARG A 109 -3.03 11.29 3.36
CA ARG A 109 -3.71 10.06 2.98
C ARG A 109 -4.06 9.22 4.20
N GLY A 110 -5.18 8.51 4.12
CA GLY A 110 -5.63 7.58 5.14
C GLY A 110 -7.14 7.33 5.02
N PRO A 111 -7.67 6.24 5.58
CA PRO A 111 -9.11 6.10 5.77
C PRO A 111 -9.61 7.02 6.90
N GLY A 112 -10.88 7.40 6.84
CA GLY A 112 -11.58 8.07 7.95
C GLY A 112 -11.42 9.59 8.02
N THR A 113 -11.79 10.16 9.17
CA THR A 113 -11.81 11.61 9.40
C THR A 113 -10.40 12.14 9.57
N MET A 114 -10.04 13.18 8.81
CA MET A 114 -8.75 13.85 8.93
C MET A 114 -8.55 14.42 10.35
N PRO A 115 -7.46 14.04 11.06
CA PRO A 115 -7.18 14.57 12.39
C PRO A 115 -6.98 16.09 12.39
N LEU A 116 -7.32 16.76 13.49
CA LEU A 116 -7.19 18.22 13.62
C LEU A 116 -5.76 18.71 13.36
N ALA A 117 -4.75 17.93 13.79
CA ALA A 117 -3.35 18.26 13.54
C ALA A 117 -3.03 18.35 12.03
N VAL A 118 -3.57 17.43 11.23
CA VAL A 118 -3.39 17.44 9.77
C VAL A 118 -4.19 18.59 9.15
N LYS A 119 -5.45 18.79 9.58
CA LYS A 119 -6.27 19.93 9.13
C LYS A 119 -5.56 21.28 9.35
N ARG A 120 -4.88 21.45 10.48
CA ARG A 120 -4.13 22.68 10.80
C ARG A 120 -2.90 22.89 9.94
N VAL A 121 -2.31 21.82 9.40
CA VAL A 121 -1.15 21.91 8.49
C VAL A 121 -1.58 22.23 7.06
N LEU A 122 -2.77 21.78 6.66
CA LEU A 122 -3.33 22.02 5.32
C LEU A 122 -4.09 23.35 5.18
N ALA A 123 -4.45 23.99 6.30
CA ALA A 123 -5.21 25.24 6.34
C ALA A 123 -4.35 26.49 6.09
#